data_AF-A0A7W0V5M9-F1
#
_entry.id   AF-A0A7W0V5M9-F1
#
_cell.length_a   1.000
_cell.length_b   1.000
_cell.length_c   1.000
_cell.angle_alpha   90.00
_cell.angle_beta   90.00
_cell.angle_gamma   90.00
#
_symmetry.space_group_name_H-M   'P 1'
#
loop_
_entity.id
_entity.type
_entity.pdbx_description
1 polymer ?
#
loop_
_entity_poly.entity_id
_entity_poly.type
_entity_poly.pdbx_seq_one_letter_code
_entity_poly.pdbx_strand_id
1 'polypeptide(L)'
;MAPTLVAAAVALAASLDALQLPTGATPVRIGVVVLVVTGGIGLTVVTDRPGPRPYWQMALLVTLVLMPIVTLQASASRVPFVAMARGSAGPLLWLTLATCVTLFGLWLFAARQSDAEPQDGALLFLPAALLIPAILGAPGSLDESSALSMLGQSFLVAGVMTFVGLLAPASRRPIAGGVALGLQFVLLWALGWGPVIGHDGGAVVPVTAAALLAITILLTVLTPLGALFSRRFFQTVEEESGSPRAVRVPARGSRRDDRA
;
A
#
# COMPACT_ATOMS: atom_id res chain seq x y z
N MET A 1 13.96 10.51 -5.72
CA MET A 1 13.92 9.96 -4.35
C MET A 1 12.58 9.28 -4.16
N ALA A 2 12.55 8.03 -3.71
CA ALA A 2 11.30 7.28 -3.57
C ALA A 2 10.46 7.89 -2.42
N PRO A 3 9.23 8.38 -2.68
CA PRO A 3 8.35 8.98 -1.66
C PRO A 3 8.18 8.15 -0.39
N THR A 4 8.14 6.84 -0.56
CA THR A 4 8.04 5.84 0.51
C THR A 4 9.26 5.85 1.44
N LEU A 5 10.47 6.13 0.95
CA LEU A 5 11.65 6.26 1.82
C LEU A 5 11.59 7.51 2.69
N VAL A 6 11.06 8.62 2.18
CA VAL A 6 10.89 9.84 2.97
C VAL A 6 9.84 9.60 4.05
N ALA A 7 8.70 9.01 3.68
CA ALA A 7 7.66 8.65 4.62
C ALA A 7 8.18 7.66 5.68
N ALA A 8 9.01 6.69 5.30
CA ALA A 8 9.66 5.76 6.22
C ALA A 8 10.57 6.48 7.23
N ALA A 9 11.44 7.36 6.75
CA ALA A 9 12.36 8.10 7.61
C ALA A 9 11.60 8.95 8.64
N VAL A 10 10.54 9.64 8.21
CA VAL A 10 9.72 10.46 9.11
C VAL A 10 8.95 9.59 10.11
N ALA A 11 8.35 8.48 9.66
CA ALA A 11 7.62 7.58 10.55
C ALA A 11 8.53 6.94 11.61
N LEU A 12 9.74 6.51 11.22
CA LEU A 12 10.73 5.94 12.15
C LEU A 12 11.31 7.00 13.10
N ALA A 13 11.61 8.21 12.60
CA ALA A 13 12.06 9.31 13.45
C ALA A 13 10.98 9.70 14.48
N ALA A 14 9.72 9.70 14.06
CA ALA A 14 8.58 9.98 14.93
C ALA A 14 8.32 8.84 15.93
N SER A 15 8.53 7.58 15.55
CA SER A 15 8.36 6.43 16.46
C SER A 15 9.45 6.39 17.55
N LEU A 16 10.67 6.79 17.22
CA LEU A 16 11.81 6.88 18.15
C LEU A 16 11.80 8.15 19.01
N ASP A 17 10.76 8.98 18.89
CA ASP A 17 10.66 10.29 19.54
C ASP A 17 11.84 11.24 19.26
N ALA A 18 12.54 11.06 18.14
CA ALA A 18 13.69 11.89 17.75
C ALA A 18 13.28 13.36 17.50
N LEU A 19 11.99 13.59 17.20
CA LEU A 19 11.41 14.90 16.95
C LEU A 19 10.91 15.59 18.23
N GLN A 20 11.02 14.95 19.41
CA GLN A 20 10.53 15.46 20.71
C GLN A 20 9.09 15.96 20.63
N LEU A 21 8.24 15.21 19.93
CA LEU A 21 6.85 15.60 19.69
C LEU A 21 5.99 15.22 20.89
N PRO A 22 4.94 16.00 21.22
CA PRO A 22 4.05 15.70 22.33
C PRO A 22 3.51 14.27 22.24
N THR A 23 3.70 13.50 23.32
CA THR A 23 3.02 12.22 23.53
C THR A 23 1.75 12.48 24.31
N GLY A 24 0.61 12.00 23.82
CA GLY A 24 -0.67 12.24 24.47
C GLY A 24 -1.82 11.57 23.73
N ALA A 25 -3.05 11.93 24.10
CA ALA A 25 -4.27 11.38 23.49
C ALA A 25 -4.43 11.78 22.01
N THR A 26 -3.75 12.83 21.56
CA THR A 26 -3.79 13.31 20.18
C THR A 26 -2.66 12.69 19.35
N PRO A 27 -2.95 12.10 18.18
CA PRO A 27 -1.95 11.43 17.34
C PRO A 27 -1.11 12.43 16.52
N VAL A 28 -0.35 13.27 17.22
CA VAL A 28 0.43 14.37 16.62
C VAL A 28 1.52 13.82 15.71
N ARG A 29 2.15 12.70 16.07
CA ARG A 29 3.25 12.10 15.32
C ARG A 29 2.78 11.53 13.99
N ILE A 30 1.62 10.88 13.96
CA ILE A 30 0.95 10.49 12.71
C ILE A 30 0.63 11.74 11.86
N GLY A 31 0.17 12.82 12.49
CA GLY A 31 -0.09 14.09 11.82
C GLY A 31 1.12 14.65 11.06
N VAL A 32 2.33 14.52 11.62
CA VAL A 32 3.58 14.93 10.95
C VAL A 32 3.86 14.10 9.70
N VAL A 33 3.68 12.77 9.77
CA VAL A 33 3.85 11.89 8.60
C VAL A 33 2.88 12.30 7.48
N VAL A 34 1.61 12.53 7.83
CA VAL A 34 0.57 12.97 6.89
C VAL A 34 0.92 14.31 6.26
N LEU A 35 1.41 15.27 7.04
CA LEU A 35 1.80 16.59 6.56
C LEU A 35 2.96 16.48 5.57
N VAL A 36 4.01 15.70 5.87
CA VAL A 36 5.15 15.51 4.97
C VAL A 36 4.71 14.86 3.66
N VAL A 37 3.89 13.81 3.73
CA VAL A 37 3.41 13.10 2.53
C VAL A 37 2.53 14.01 1.67
N THR A 38 1.64 14.78 2.30
CA THR A 38 0.77 15.76 1.60
C THR A 38 1.60 16.88 0.99
N GLY A 39 2.61 17.38 1.70
CA GLY A 39 3.58 18.36 1.19
C GLY A 39 4.35 17.82 -0.02
N GLY A 40 4.73 16.54 0.00
CA GLY A 40 5.32 15.84 -1.14
C GLY A 40 4.40 15.84 -2.37
N ILE A 41 3.09 15.56 -2.20
CA ILE A 41 2.09 15.67 -3.27
C ILE A 41 2.04 17.11 -3.80
N GLY A 42 1.89 18.11 -2.92
CA GLY A 42 1.85 19.52 -3.29
C GLY A 42 3.08 19.94 -4.09
N LEU A 43 4.26 19.52 -3.67
CA LEU A 43 5.51 19.78 -4.38
C LEU A 43 5.53 19.16 -5.79
N THR A 44 5.02 17.93 -5.96
CA THR A 44 4.91 17.30 -7.30
C THR A 44 3.90 17.98 -8.21
N VAL A 45 2.92 18.69 -7.65
CA VAL A 45 1.98 19.51 -8.42
C VAL A 45 2.64 20.81 -8.83
N VAL A 46 3.29 21.52 -7.89
CA VAL A 46 3.96 22.80 -8.18
C VAL A 46 5.14 22.65 -9.15
N THR A 47 5.84 21.52 -9.10
CA THR A 47 7.02 21.27 -9.96
C THR A 47 6.70 20.52 -11.26
N ASP A 48 5.42 20.25 -11.55
CA ASP A 48 4.97 19.48 -12.73
C ASP A 48 5.72 18.14 -12.91
N ARG A 49 5.93 17.43 -11.80
CA ARG A 49 6.56 16.10 -11.79
C ARG A 49 5.51 15.01 -11.55
N PRO A 50 4.80 14.52 -12.58
CA PRO A 50 3.74 13.53 -12.42
C PRO A 50 4.28 12.14 -12.00
N GLY A 51 5.51 11.78 -12.40
CA GLY A 51 6.09 10.46 -12.15
C GLY A 51 6.05 9.98 -10.68
N PRO A 52 6.56 10.75 -9.70
CA PRO A 52 6.53 10.34 -8.29
C PRO A 52 5.16 10.48 -7.60
N ARG A 53 4.18 11.16 -8.22
CA ARG A 53 2.91 11.51 -7.58
C ARG A 53 2.10 10.29 -7.11
N PRO A 54 1.96 9.19 -7.88
CA PRO A 54 1.23 8.00 -7.43
C PRO A 54 1.82 7.38 -6.16
N TYR A 55 3.15 7.39 -6.01
CA TYR A 55 3.82 6.83 -4.84
C TYR A 55 3.55 7.66 -3.57
N TRP A 56 3.50 9.00 -3.70
CA TRP A 56 3.08 9.87 -2.59
C TRP A 56 1.60 9.64 -2.23
N GLN A 57 0.73 9.51 -3.23
CA GLN A 57 -0.70 9.25 -3.01
C GLN A 57 -0.91 7.89 -2.34
N MET A 58 -0.20 6.84 -2.76
CA MET A 58 -0.27 5.53 -2.11
C MET A 58 0.19 5.61 -0.66
N ALA A 59 1.34 6.24 -0.39
CA ALA A 59 1.82 6.42 0.99
C ALA A 59 0.78 7.15 1.85
N LEU A 60 0.11 8.17 1.30
CA LEU A 60 -0.95 8.90 1.99
C LEU A 60 -2.15 8.01 2.29
N LEU A 61 -2.64 7.27 1.29
CA LEU A 61 -3.80 6.39 1.44
C LEU A 61 -3.51 5.25 2.42
N VAL A 62 -2.31 4.69 2.39
CA VAL A 62 -1.91 3.67 3.35
C VAL A 62 -1.86 4.24 4.77
N THR A 63 -1.34 5.45 4.95
CA THR A 63 -1.26 6.10 6.28
C THR A 63 -2.64 6.50 6.82
N LEU A 64 -3.50 7.09 5.98
CA LEU A 64 -4.79 7.65 6.40
C LEU A 64 -5.93 6.64 6.44
N VAL A 65 -5.87 5.60 5.61
CA VAL A 65 -6.99 4.67 5.44
C VAL A 65 -6.61 3.27 5.91
N LEU A 66 -5.54 2.69 5.36
CA LEU A 66 -5.21 1.29 5.65
C LEU A 66 -4.70 1.11 7.09
N MET A 67 -3.74 1.92 7.52
CA MET A 67 -3.14 1.82 8.85
C MET A 67 -4.17 1.87 9.99
N PRO A 68 -5.10 2.84 10.08
CA PRO A 68 -6.08 2.85 11.17
C PRO A 68 -7.01 1.62 11.15
N ILE A 69 -7.43 1.16 9.96
CA ILE A 69 -8.31 -0.01 9.85
C ILE A 69 -7.58 -1.28 10.31
N VAL A 70 -6.34 -1.48 9.85
CA VAL A 70 -5.55 -2.68 10.19
C VAL A 70 -5.12 -2.66 11.65
N THR A 71 -4.77 -1.50 12.21
CA THR A 71 -4.45 -1.38 13.65
C THR A 71 -5.67 -1.66 14.53
N LEU A 72 -6.86 -1.19 14.15
CA LEU A 72 -8.11 -1.54 14.84
C LEU A 72 -8.41 -3.04 14.74
N GLN A 73 -8.24 -3.64 13.56
CA GLN A 73 -8.43 -5.08 13.34
C GLN A 73 -7.46 -5.90 14.19
N ALA A 74 -6.18 -5.52 14.21
CA ALA A 74 -5.15 -6.21 14.99
C ALA A 74 -5.29 -5.97 16.50
N SER A 75 -5.87 -4.85 16.92
CA SER A 75 -6.23 -4.62 18.32
C SER A 75 -7.42 -5.50 18.73
N ALA A 76 -8.45 -5.58 17.88
CA ALA A 76 -9.62 -6.43 18.12
C ALA A 76 -9.27 -7.93 18.15
N SER A 77 -8.27 -8.37 17.39
CA SER A 77 -7.82 -9.77 17.39
C SER A 77 -7.05 -10.17 18.66
N ARG A 78 -6.53 -9.19 19.41
CA ARG A 78 -5.78 -9.39 20.66
C ARG A 78 -6.65 -9.36 21.91
N VAL A 79 -7.93 -9.00 21.79
CA VAL A 79 -8.85 -9.00 22.93
C VAL A 79 -9.17 -10.46 23.32
N PRO A 80 -8.98 -10.86 24.59
CA PRO A 80 -9.35 -12.20 25.03
C PRO A 80 -10.87 -12.40 24.86
N PHE A 81 -11.31 -13.63 24.53
CA PHE A 81 -12.71 -14.04 24.35
C PHE A 81 -13.42 -13.73 23.02
N VAL A 82 -12.68 -13.53 21.92
CA VAL A 82 -13.29 -13.55 20.57
C VAL A 82 -13.66 -15.00 20.22
N ALA A 83 -14.90 -15.39 20.51
CA ALA A 83 -15.42 -16.73 20.24
C ALA A 83 -16.70 -16.62 19.42
N MET A 84 -16.71 -17.29 18.25
CA MET A 84 -17.89 -17.34 17.37
C MET A 84 -19.12 -17.92 18.10
N ALA A 85 -18.88 -18.87 19.02
CA ALA A 85 -19.90 -19.48 19.87
C ALA A 85 -20.59 -18.51 20.86
N ARG A 86 -19.98 -17.34 21.13
CA ARG A 86 -20.54 -16.32 22.05
C ARG A 86 -20.99 -15.04 21.33
N GLY A 87 -20.98 -15.03 19.99
CA GLY A 87 -21.37 -13.86 19.18
C GLY A 87 -20.38 -12.69 19.21
N SER A 88 -19.29 -12.77 19.97
CA SER A 88 -18.30 -11.68 20.13
C SER A 88 -17.33 -11.52 18.95
N ALA A 89 -17.40 -12.41 17.95
CA ALA A 89 -16.55 -12.37 16.76
C ALA A 89 -16.97 -11.32 15.71
N GLY A 90 -18.18 -10.76 15.82
CA GLY A 90 -18.73 -9.81 14.85
C GLY A 90 -17.81 -8.62 14.53
N PRO A 91 -17.32 -7.86 15.52
CA PRO A 91 -16.44 -6.71 15.27
C PRO A 91 -15.15 -7.08 14.53
N LEU A 92 -14.51 -8.21 14.89
CA LEU A 92 -13.30 -8.67 14.22
C LEU A 92 -13.58 -9.04 12.76
N LEU A 93 -14.70 -9.72 12.47
CA LEU A 93 -15.08 -10.08 11.11
C LEU A 93 -15.38 -8.84 10.26
N TRP A 94 -16.09 -7.85 10.81
CA TRP A 94 -16.35 -6.58 10.12
C TRP A 94 -15.07 -5.79 9.83
N LEU A 95 -14.15 -5.70 10.79
CA LEU A 95 -12.87 -5.04 10.59
C LEU A 95 -11.98 -5.80 9.59
N THR A 96 -12.03 -7.12 9.59
CA THR A 96 -11.35 -7.95 8.59
C THR A 96 -11.92 -7.69 7.19
N LEU A 97 -13.25 -7.67 7.05
CA LEU A 97 -13.91 -7.33 5.79
C LEU A 97 -13.56 -5.90 5.33
N ALA A 98 -13.60 -4.92 6.23
CA ALA A 98 -13.21 -3.54 5.95
C ALA A 98 -11.74 -3.46 5.48
N THR A 99 -10.85 -4.23 6.09
CA THR A 99 -9.45 -4.35 5.67
C THR A 99 -9.35 -4.93 4.26
N CYS A 100 -10.07 -6.03 3.96
CA CYS A 100 -10.10 -6.63 2.63
C CYS A 100 -10.61 -5.65 1.56
N VAL A 101 -11.70 -4.95 1.84
CA VAL A 101 -12.28 -3.94 0.93
C VAL A 101 -11.29 -2.79 0.70
N THR A 102 -10.63 -2.32 1.76
CA THR A 102 -9.62 -1.26 1.66
C THR A 102 -8.43 -1.72 0.83
N LEU A 103 -7.88 -2.90 1.10
CA LEU A 103 -6.79 -3.47 0.31
C LEU A 103 -7.16 -3.62 -1.16
N PHE A 104 -8.37 -4.10 -1.44
CA PHE A 104 -8.87 -4.23 -2.80
C PHE A 104 -9.00 -2.86 -3.50
N GLY A 105 -9.51 -1.84 -2.79
CA GLY A 105 -9.57 -0.47 -3.30
C GLY A 105 -8.18 0.12 -3.61
N LEU A 106 -7.20 -0.10 -2.73
CA LEU A 106 -5.82 0.32 -2.95
C LEU A 106 -5.16 -0.46 -4.09
N TRP A 107 -5.48 -1.74 -4.24
CA TRP A 107 -5.04 -2.56 -5.37
C TRP A 107 -5.59 -2.03 -6.70
N LEU A 108 -6.89 -1.70 -6.76
CA LEU A 108 -7.50 -1.07 -7.94
C LEU A 108 -6.86 0.30 -8.25
N PHE A 109 -6.60 1.10 -7.21
CA PHE A 109 -5.90 2.37 -7.36
C PHE A 109 -4.49 2.16 -7.93
N ALA A 110 -3.72 1.21 -7.41
CA ALA A 110 -2.39 0.88 -7.91
C ALA A 110 -2.41 0.39 -9.36
N ALA A 111 -3.35 -0.50 -9.68
CA ALA A 111 -3.56 -1.03 -11.03
C ALA A 111 -3.85 0.10 -12.02
N ARG A 112 -4.82 0.97 -11.70
CA ARG A 112 -5.20 2.12 -12.54
C ARG A 112 -4.05 3.11 -12.75
N GLN A 113 -3.33 3.46 -11.69
CA GLN A 113 -2.21 4.40 -11.81
C GLN A 113 -1.03 3.82 -12.61
N SER A 114 -1.01 2.50 -12.80
CA SER A 114 0.03 1.79 -13.54
C SER A 114 -0.45 1.30 -14.91
N ASP A 115 -1.57 1.82 -15.43
CA ASP A 115 -2.11 1.42 -16.75
C ASP A 115 -1.10 1.64 -17.89
N ALA A 116 -0.25 2.67 -17.78
CA ALA A 116 0.80 2.96 -18.76
C ALA A 116 1.99 1.99 -18.67
N GLU A 117 2.36 1.59 -17.44
CA GLU A 117 3.46 0.68 -17.14
C GLU A 117 2.99 -0.41 -16.16
N PRO A 118 2.26 -1.45 -16.63
CA PRO A 118 1.65 -2.47 -15.77
C PRO A 118 2.66 -3.19 -14.85
N GLN A 119 3.91 -3.28 -15.30
CA GLN A 119 5.01 -3.84 -14.51
C GLN A 119 5.30 -3.10 -13.19
N ASP A 120 4.90 -1.83 -13.08
CA ASP A 120 5.15 -1.00 -11.90
C ASP A 120 4.02 -1.11 -10.87
N GLY A 121 2.87 -1.68 -11.25
CA GLY A 121 1.71 -1.81 -10.35
C GLY A 121 2.05 -2.55 -9.07
N ALA A 122 2.81 -3.64 -9.18
CA ALA A 122 3.27 -4.38 -8.01
C ALA A 122 4.13 -3.51 -7.07
N LEU A 123 5.02 -2.68 -7.63
CA LEU A 123 5.88 -1.77 -6.85
C LEU A 123 5.08 -0.67 -6.18
N LEU A 124 4.04 -0.16 -6.84
CA LEU A 124 3.16 0.87 -6.29
C LEU A 124 2.30 0.31 -5.15
N PHE A 125 1.85 -0.94 -5.22
CA PHE A 125 1.04 -1.58 -4.17
C PHE A 125 1.83 -2.03 -2.93
N LEU A 126 3.16 -2.14 -3.02
CA LEU A 126 4.04 -2.64 -1.95
C LEU A 126 3.80 -2.02 -0.57
N PRO A 127 3.67 -0.70 -0.39
CA PRO A 127 3.46 -0.11 0.92
C PRO A 127 2.21 -0.66 1.63
N ALA A 128 1.13 -0.88 0.87
CA ALA A 128 -0.10 -1.45 1.40
C ALA A 128 0.09 -2.94 1.74
N ALA A 129 0.73 -3.68 0.84
CA ALA A 129 0.95 -5.12 1.01
C ALA A 129 1.85 -5.45 2.20
N LEU A 130 2.91 -4.67 2.43
CA LEU A 130 3.88 -4.91 3.50
C LEU A 130 3.38 -4.43 4.87
N LEU A 131 2.38 -3.55 4.92
CA LEU A 131 1.81 -3.07 6.18
C LEU A 131 1.00 -4.15 6.90
N ILE A 132 0.30 -5.00 6.15
CA ILE A 132 -0.53 -6.09 6.72
C ILE A 132 0.30 -7.06 7.58
N PRO A 133 1.34 -7.73 7.06
CA PRO A 133 2.15 -8.63 7.88
C PRO A 133 2.88 -7.86 8.99
N ALA A 134 3.30 -6.61 8.78
CA ALA A 134 3.96 -5.81 9.81
C ALA A 134 3.06 -5.58 11.04
N ILE A 135 1.83 -5.10 10.84
CA ILE A 135 0.91 -4.85 11.96
C ILE A 135 0.45 -6.17 12.60
N LEU A 136 0.21 -7.22 11.81
CA LEU A 136 -0.17 -8.53 12.36
C LEU A 136 0.95 -9.18 13.19
N GLY A 137 2.21 -8.95 12.82
CA GLY A 137 3.38 -9.44 13.56
C GLY A 137 3.78 -8.55 14.75
N ALA A 138 3.28 -7.31 14.83
CA ALA A 138 3.71 -6.35 15.86
C ALA A 138 3.49 -6.89 17.28
N PRO A 139 4.49 -6.88 18.17
CA PRO A 139 4.34 -7.39 19.53
C PRO A 139 3.48 -6.47 20.42
N GLY A 140 2.83 -7.03 21.44
CA GLY A 140 2.25 -6.26 22.55
C GLY A 140 0.97 -5.48 22.24
N SER A 141 0.79 -4.32 22.87
CA SER A 141 -0.31 -3.39 22.57
C SER A 141 0.06 -2.49 21.38
N LEU A 142 -0.88 -2.28 20.45
CA LEU A 142 -0.71 -1.36 19.33
C LEU A 142 -0.98 0.09 19.79
N ASP A 143 0.07 0.75 20.28
CA ASP A 143 0.08 2.19 20.52
C ASP A 143 0.53 2.97 19.26
N GLU A 144 0.48 4.30 19.32
CA GLU A 144 0.88 5.16 18.20
C GLU A 144 2.34 4.89 17.77
N SER A 145 3.25 4.69 18.73
CA SER A 145 4.67 4.45 18.45
C SER A 145 4.89 3.12 17.74
N SER A 146 4.23 2.05 18.16
CA SER A 146 4.27 0.74 17.50
C SER A 146 3.68 0.83 16.09
N ALA A 147 2.52 1.49 15.92
CA ALA A 147 1.92 1.68 14.60
C ALA A 147 2.84 2.45 13.64
N LEU A 148 3.47 3.53 14.10
CA LEU A 148 4.45 4.30 13.32
C LEU A 148 5.72 3.51 13.01
N SER A 149 6.18 2.68 13.94
CA SER A 149 7.32 1.79 13.70
C SER A 149 6.98 0.77 12.60
N MET A 150 5.81 0.14 12.65
CA MET A 150 5.37 -0.80 11.61
C MET A 150 5.21 -0.11 10.26
N LEU A 151 4.56 1.06 10.24
CA LEU A 151 4.43 1.88 9.03
C LEU A 151 5.79 2.24 8.44
N GLY A 152 6.71 2.70 9.28
CA GLY A 152 8.07 3.07 8.90
C GLY A 152 8.86 1.91 8.32
N GLN A 153 8.80 0.73 8.94
CA GLN A 153 9.45 -0.47 8.43
C GLN A 153 8.85 -0.92 7.08
N SER A 154 7.52 -0.98 6.97
CA SER A 154 6.85 -1.35 5.73
C SER A 154 7.18 -0.37 4.60
N PHE A 155 7.22 0.94 4.89
CA PHE A 155 7.60 1.96 3.92
C PHE A 155 9.09 1.92 3.56
N LEU A 156 9.97 1.55 4.50
CA LEU A 156 11.38 1.39 4.24
C LEU A 156 11.61 0.23 3.28
N VAL A 157 11.05 -0.95 3.59
CA VAL A 157 11.14 -2.14 2.74
C VAL A 157 10.50 -1.86 1.38
N ALA A 158 9.32 -1.25 1.35
CA ALA A 158 8.68 -0.85 0.09
C ALA A 158 9.58 0.10 -0.70
N GLY A 159 10.13 1.14 -0.08
CA GLY A 159 10.96 2.14 -0.76
C GLY A 159 12.26 1.59 -1.31
N VAL A 160 12.94 0.71 -0.56
CA VAL A 160 14.14 0.00 -1.04
C VAL A 160 13.77 -0.90 -2.22
N MET A 161 12.69 -1.66 -2.12
CA MET A 161 12.28 -2.59 -3.18
C MET A 161 11.74 -1.87 -4.43
N THR A 162 11.04 -0.74 -4.27
CA THR A 162 10.68 0.14 -5.37
C THR A 162 11.94 0.70 -6.03
N PHE A 163 12.92 1.17 -5.27
CA PHE A 163 14.17 1.68 -5.82
C PHE A 163 14.94 0.61 -6.62
N VAL A 164 15.13 -0.57 -6.03
CA VAL A 164 15.78 -1.71 -6.71
C VAL A 164 14.97 -2.17 -7.92
N GLY A 165 13.64 -2.24 -7.80
CA GLY A 165 12.73 -2.61 -8.88
C GLY A 165 12.81 -1.65 -10.06
N LEU A 166 12.88 -0.34 -9.82
CA LEU A 166 12.99 0.66 -10.87
C LEU A 166 14.35 0.62 -11.60
N LEU A 167 15.41 0.16 -10.94
CA LEU A 167 16.71 -0.11 -11.57
C LEU A 167 16.72 -1.41 -12.39
N ALA A 168 15.80 -2.34 -12.11
CA ALA A 168 15.70 -3.60 -12.82
C ALA A 168 14.98 -3.45 -14.18
N PRO A 169 15.25 -4.34 -15.15
CA PRO A 169 14.50 -4.41 -16.40
C PRO A 169 12.99 -4.58 -16.14
N ALA A 170 12.16 -4.00 -17.01
CA ALA A 170 10.69 -4.01 -16.89
C ALA A 170 10.11 -5.42 -16.66
N SER A 171 10.66 -6.46 -17.30
CA SER A 171 10.21 -7.85 -17.15
C SER A 171 10.45 -8.44 -15.76
N ARG A 172 11.38 -7.89 -14.96
CA ARG A 172 11.72 -8.36 -13.61
C ARG A 172 11.07 -7.55 -12.50
N ARG A 173 10.47 -6.39 -12.80
CA ARG A 173 9.83 -5.52 -11.78
C ARG A 173 8.73 -6.21 -10.98
N PRO A 174 7.88 -7.08 -11.55
CA PRO A 174 6.88 -7.81 -10.76
C PRO A 174 7.50 -8.76 -9.72
N ILE A 175 8.68 -9.31 -10.01
CA ILE A 175 9.39 -10.23 -9.10
C ILE A 175 9.83 -9.49 -7.84
N ALA A 176 10.20 -8.21 -7.95
CA ALA A 176 10.54 -7.39 -6.79
C ALA A 176 9.38 -7.28 -5.80
N GLY A 177 8.13 -7.28 -6.29
CA GLY A 177 6.93 -7.34 -5.44
C GLY A 177 6.89 -8.59 -4.54
N GLY A 178 7.06 -9.76 -5.16
CA GLY A 178 7.09 -11.04 -4.44
C GLY A 178 8.29 -11.17 -3.49
N VAL A 179 9.47 -10.72 -3.92
CA VAL A 179 10.69 -10.72 -3.08
C VAL A 179 10.51 -9.81 -1.86
N ALA A 180 9.87 -8.65 -2.01
CA ALA A 180 9.63 -7.73 -0.90
C ALA A 180 8.73 -8.36 0.17
N LEU A 181 7.65 -9.04 -0.24
CA LEU A 181 6.78 -9.78 0.67
C LEU A 181 7.57 -10.88 1.42
N GLY A 182 8.36 -11.67 0.69
CA GLY A 182 9.22 -12.69 1.30
C GLY A 182 10.20 -12.09 2.32
N LEU A 183 10.85 -10.99 1.96
CA LEU A 183 11.78 -10.28 2.84
C LEU A 183 11.08 -9.76 4.11
N GLN A 184 9.86 -9.24 4.00
CA GLN A 184 9.08 -8.80 5.15
C GLN A 184 8.81 -9.94 6.12
N PHE A 185 8.41 -11.12 5.64
CA PHE A 185 8.22 -12.29 6.50
C PHE A 185 9.53 -12.72 7.18
N VAL A 186 10.65 -12.71 6.45
CA VAL A 186 11.98 -13.02 7.01
C VAL A 186 12.37 -12.02 8.09
N LEU A 187 12.14 -10.72 7.87
CA LEU A 187 12.40 -9.66 8.84
C LEU A 187 11.58 -9.84 10.11
N LEU A 188 10.27 -10.08 9.97
CA LEU A 188 9.40 -10.35 11.10
C LEU A 188 9.87 -11.58 11.88
N TRP A 189 10.21 -12.66 11.19
CA TRP A 189 10.75 -13.86 11.83
C TRP A 189 12.07 -13.61 12.57
N ALA A 190 13.01 -12.90 11.95
CA ALA A 190 14.29 -12.53 12.57
C ALA A 190 14.12 -11.62 13.81
N LEU A 191 13.08 -10.79 13.84
CA LEU A 191 12.74 -9.94 14.99
C LEU A 191 11.97 -10.71 16.09
N GLY A 192 11.68 -12.00 15.87
CA GLY A 192 10.85 -12.80 16.78
C GLY A 192 9.37 -12.41 16.75
N TRP A 193 8.95 -11.68 15.72
CA TRP A 193 7.59 -11.17 15.54
C TRP A 193 6.78 -12.18 14.72
N GLY A 194 6.10 -13.07 15.44
CA GLY A 194 5.14 -14.01 14.85
C GLY A 194 3.70 -13.53 14.98
N PRO A 195 2.75 -14.09 14.19
CA PRO A 195 1.33 -13.85 14.42
C PRO A 195 0.98 -14.24 15.87
N VAL A 196 0.56 -13.24 16.66
CA VAL A 196 0.22 -13.44 18.07
C VAL A 196 -1.12 -14.17 18.13
N ILE A 197 -1.06 -15.50 18.20
CA ILE A 197 -2.23 -16.34 18.44
C ILE A 197 -2.35 -16.49 19.96
N GLY A 198 -3.25 -15.72 20.57
CA GLY A 198 -3.54 -15.86 21.99
C GLY A 198 -4.00 -17.30 22.29
N HIS A 199 -3.47 -17.89 23.36
CA HIS A 199 -3.79 -19.27 23.77
C HIS A 199 -5.30 -19.48 24.03
N ASP A 200 -6.01 -18.39 24.36
CA ASP A 200 -7.45 -18.36 24.64
C ASP A 200 -8.32 -17.84 23.47
N GLY A 201 -7.70 -17.49 22.34
CA GLY A 201 -8.41 -17.01 21.15
C GLY A 201 -9.02 -18.16 20.37
N GLY A 202 -10.33 -18.14 20.12
CA GLY A 202 -10.97 -19.12 19.24
C GLY A 202 -10.34 -19.10 17.84
N ALA A 203 -10.55 -20.17 17.06
CA ALA A 203 -9.96 -20.37 15.72
C ALA A 203 -10.22 -19.23 14.71
N VAL A 204 -11.10 -18.28 15.01
CA VAL A 204 -11.42 -17.11 14.18
C VAL A 204 -10.22 -16.18 13.99
N VAL A 205 -9.41 -15.97 15.03
CA VAL A 205 -8.24 -15.07 14.96
C VAL A 205 -7.19 -15.57 13.95
N PRO A 206 -6.70 -16.82 14.02
CA PRO A 206 -5.75 -17.32 13.03
C PRO A 206 -6.35 -17.42 11.62
N VAL A 207 -7.66 -17.75 11.49
CA VAL A 207 -8.33 -17.81 10.18
C VAL A 207 -8.42 -16.44 9.53
N THR A 208 -8.80 -15.40 10.27
CA THR A 208 -8.87 -14.02 9.74
C THR A 208 -7.50 -13.47 9.37
N ALA A 209 -6.48 -13.73 10.20
CA ALA A 209 -5.10 -13.37 9.87
C ALA A 209 -4.60 -14.09 8.61
N ALA A 210 -4.83 -15.41 8.50
CA ALA A 210 -4.46 -16.19 7.32
C ALA A 210 -5.18 -15.70 6.07
N ALA A 211 -6.47 -15.36 6.16
CA ALA A 211 -7.24 -14.81 5.06
C ALA A 211 -6.67 -13.46 4.58
N LEU A 212 -6.33 -12.56 5.51
CA LEU A 212 -5.72 -11.26 5.17
C LEU A 212 -4.36 -11.44 4.48
N LEU A 213 -3.52 -12.34 4.99
CA LEU A 213 -2.22 -12.63 4.36
C LEU A 213 -2.40 -13.25 2.98
N ALA A 214 -3.31 -14.22 2.83
CA ALA A 214 -3.61 -14.85 1.55
C ALA A 214 -4.11 -13.84 0.51
N ILE A 215 -5.04 -12.96 0.90
CA ILE A 215 -5.55 -11.88 0.03
C ILE A 215 -4.42 -10.91 -0.32
N THR A 216 -3.58 -10.53 0.64
CA THR A 216 -2.46 -9.62 0.40
C THR A 216 -1.46 -10.18 -0.61
N ILE A 217 -1.09 -11.45 -0.45
CA ILE A 217 -0.21 -12.17 -1.39
C ILE A 217 -0.87 -12.25 -2.76
N LEU A 218 -2.14 -12.68 -2.82
CA LEU A 218 -2.89 -12.81 -4.05
C LEU A 218 -2.96 -11.48 -4.80
N LEU A 219 -3.36 -10.38 -4.13
CA LEU A 219 -3.45 -9.05 -4.74
C LEU A 219 -2.09 -8.58 -5.24
N THR A 220 -1.02 -8.80 -4.49
CA THR A 220 0.35 -8.43 -4.92
C THR A 220 0.74 -9.15 -6.20
N VAL A 221 0.47 -10.46 -6.29
CA VAL A 221 0.74 -11.26 -7.51
C VAL A 221 -0.18 -10.85 -8.66
N LEU A 222 -1.45 -10.52 -8.39
CA LEU A 222 -2.43 -10.12 -9.39
C LEU A 222 -2.29 -8.67 -9.84
N THR A 223 -1.51 -7.82 -9.17
CA THR A 223 -1.44 -6.37 -9.49
C THR A 223 -1.02 -6.09 -10.94
N PRO A 224 0.00 -6.78 -11.51
CA PRO A 224 0.35 -6.59 -12.92
C PRO A 224 -0.78 -7.01 -13.88
N LEU A 225 -1.51 -8.09 -13.55
CA LEU A 225 -2.67 -8.54 -14.32
C LEU A 225 -3.83 -7.54 -14.23
N GLY A 226 -4.08 -6.99 -13.03
CA GLY A 226 -5.08 -5.96 -12.78
C GLY A 226 -4.86 -4.71 -13.63
N ALA A 227 -3.60 -4.26 -13.76
CA ALA A 227 -3.25 -3.12 -14.62
C ALA A 227 -3.55 -3.40 -16.11
N LEU A 228 -3.30 -4.63 -16.59
CA LEU A 228 -3.66 -5.02 -17.96
C LEU A 228 -5.18 -5.04 -18.19
N PHE A 229 -5.95 -5.55 -17.23
CA PHE A 229 -7.41 -5.58 -17.30
C PHE A 229 -8.02 -4.18 -17.21
N SER A 230 -7.53 -3.33 -16.30
CA SER A 230 -7.96 -1.93 -16.16
C SER A 230 -7.83 -1.20 -17.49
N ARG A 231 -6.65 -1.27 -18.13
CA ARG A 231 -6.41 -0.68 -19.44
C ARG A 231 -7.41 -1.16 -20.49
N ARG A 232 -7.66 -2.47 -20.60
CA ARG A 232 -8.61 -3.02 -21.59
C ARG A 232 -10.04 -2.56 -21.32
N PHE A 233 -10.47 -2.57 -20.06
CA PHE A 233 -11.81 -2.16 -19.69
C PHE A 233 -12.07 -0.68 -20.07
N PHE A 234 -11.15 0.23 -19.77
CA PHE A 234 -11.31 1.64 -20.13
C PHE A 234 -11.26 1.88 -21.64
N GLN A 235 -10.47 1.10 -22.39
CA GLN A 235 -10.48 1.15 -23.86
C GLN A 235 -11.85 0.74 -24.41
N THR A 236 -12.42 -0.36 -23.92
CA THR A 236 -13.76 -0.80 -24.35
C THR A 236 -14.84 0.21 -23.99
N VAL A 237 -14.80 0.78 -22.77
CA VAL A 237 -15.75 1.83 -22.38
C VAL A 237 -15.60 3.09 -23.22
N GLU A 238 -14.37 3.51 -23.57
CA GLU A 238 -14.13 4.67 -24.45
C GLU A 238 -14.65 4.43 -25.87
N GLU A 239 -14.47 3.21 -26.39
CA GLU A 239 -14.99 2.78 -27.70
C GLU A 239 -16.53 2.75 -27.73
N GLU A 240 -17.15 2.23 -26.67
CA GLU A 240 -18.60 2.05 -26.59
C GLU A 240 -19.36 3.31 -26.17
N SER A 241 -18.73 4.19 -25.39
CA SER A 241 -19.30 5.50 -25.04
C SER A 241 -19.27 6.51 -26.19
N GLY A 242 -18.70 6.14 -27.34
CA GLY A 242 -18.70 6.98 -28.54
C GLY A 242 -18.07 8.35 -28.31
N SER A 243 -17.12 8.45 -27.37
CA SER A 243 -16.45 9.71 -27.08
C SER A 243 -15.80 10.22 -28.36
N PRO A 244 -16.19 11.41 -28.88
CA PRO A 244 -15.60 11.96 -30.08
C PRO A 244 -14.20 12.41 -29.73
N ARG A 245 -13.25 11.47 -29.78
CA ARG A 245 -11.84 11.79 -29.81
C ARG A 245 -11.66 12.59 -31.09
N ALA A 246 -11.53 13.91 -30.91
CA ALA A 246 -11.26 14.85 -31.98
C ALA A 246 -10.16 14.21 -32.83
N VAL A 247 -10.54 13.81 -34.04
CA VAL A 247 -9.63 13.34 -35.07
C VAL A 247 -8.50 14.35 -35.06
N ARG A 248 -7.31 13.94 -34.62
CA ARG A 248 -6.10 14.71 -34.86
C ARG A 248 -5.98 14.74 -36.37
N VAL A 249 -6.60 15.74 -36.98
CA VAL A 249 -6.44 16.07 -38.38
C VAL A 249 -4.93 16.19 -38.55
N PRO A 250 -4.28 15.33 -39.34
CA PRO A 250 -2.89 15.52 -39.65
C PRO A 250 -2.76 16.94 -40.20
N ALA A 251 -1.83 17.73 -39.65
CA ALA A 251 -1.61 19.10 -40.10
C ALA A 251 -1.56 19.09 -41.63
N ARG A 252 -2.57 19.72 -42.24
CA ARG A 252 -2.74 19.81 -43.68
C ARG A 252 -1.58 20.64 -44.22
N GLY A 253 -0.45 20.00 -44.51
CA GLY A 253 0.79 20.72 -44.78
C GLY A 253 2.06 19.90 -44.97
N SER A 254 2.11 18.59 -44.67
CA SER A 254 3.26 17.77 -45.10
C SER A 254 3.11 17.41 -46.58
N ARG A 255 3.27 18.42 -47.43
CA ARG A 255 3.52 18.26 -48.86
C ARG A 255 4.81 17.47 -49.01
N ARG A 256 4.63 16.26 -49.54
CA ARG A 256 5.56 15.50 -50.36
C ARG A 256 6.57 16.39 -51.10
N ASP A 257 7.79 16.46 -50.62
CA ASP A 257 8.96 16.82 -51.43
C ASP A 257 9.54 15.51 -52.02
N ASP A 258 8.85 15.01 -53.04
CA ASP A 258 9.49 14.20 -54.07
C ASP A 258 10.02 15.18 -55.12
N ARG A 259 11.35 15.33 -55.22
CA ARG A 259 12.20 15.59 -56.40
C ARG A 259 13.39 16.52 -56.10
N ALA A 260 14.58 15.92 -56.01
CA ALA A 260 15.69 16.14 -56.94
C ALA A 260 16.75 15.05 -56.72
#